data_AF-A0A530M5X9-F1
#
_entry.id   AF-A0A530M5X9-F1
#
_cell.length_a   1.000
_cell.length_b   1.000
_cell.length_c   1.000
_cell.angle_alpha   90.00
_cell.angle_beta   90.00
_cell.angle_gamma   90.00
#
_symmetry.space_group_name_H-M   'P 1'
#
loop_
_entity.id
_entity.type
_entity.pdbx_description
1 polymer ?
#
loop_
_entity_poly.entity_id
_entity_poly.type
_entity_poly.pdbx_seq_one_letter_code
_entity_poly.pdbx_strand_id
1 'polypeptide(L)'
;VFALPWPSFDEARPLTLEAIADTVILAIKEIQPHGPYRFAGYSSGGILAYAIAQRLLALDDTVSFMAFIDVTLFANRSSMSPSLIVRNMVLERFESLNDETFEVLKRFAGQCSIAQLIEKAK
;
A
#
# COMPACT_ATOMS: atom_id res chain seq x y z
N VAL A 1 -4.62 -16.92 12.34
CA VAL A 1 -4.58 -15.81 11.35
C VAL A 1 -3.94 -14.63 12.06
N PHE A 2 -2.87 -14.07 11.50
CA PHE A 2 -2.12 -12.95 12.09
C PHE A 2 -2.29 -11.69 11.25
N ALA A 3 -2.25 -10.53 11.88
CA ALA A 3 -2.11 -9.25 11.20
C ALA A 3 -0.61 -8.89 11.11
N LEU A 4 -0.17 -8.43 9.94
CA LEU A 4 1.20 -7.99 9.74
C LEU A 4 1.31 -6.49 10.05
N PRO A 5 2.41 -6.05 10.68
CA PRO A 5 2.59 -4.63 11.00
C PRO A 5 2.81 -3.81 9.73
N TRP A 6 2.30 -2.58 9.73
CA TRP A 6 2.61 -1.54 8.76
C TRP A 6 3.36 -0.41 9.47
N PRO A 7 4.44 0.17 8.90
CA PRO A 7 5.19 1.23 9.56
C PRO A 7 4.31 2.46 9.84
N SER A 8 4.63 3.18 10.91
CA SER A 8 3.92 4.42 11.24
C SER A 8 4.16 5.49 10.17
N PHE A 9 3.12 6.26 9.86
CA PHE A 9 3.23 7.39 8.91
C PHE A 9 4.10 8.54 9.43
N ASP A 10 4.40 8.58 10.73
CA ASP A 10 5.28 9.59 11.33
C ASP A 10 6.78 9.23 11.23
N GLU A 11 7.13 8.05 10.71
CA GLU A 11 8.53 7.73 10.46
C GLU A 11 9.06 8.60 9.31
N ALA A 12 9.92 9.56 9.65
CA ALA A 12 10.44 10.62 8.77
C ALA A 12 11.22 10.13 7.53
N ARG A 13 11.36 8.82 7.32
CA ARG A 13 12.06 8.25 6.16
C ARG A 13 11.09 7.38 5.35
N PRO A 14 10.90 7.68 4.05
CA PRO A 14 10.16 6.77 3.19
C PRO A 14 10.92 5.44 3.11
N LEU A 15 10.33 4.40 3.69
CA LEU A 15 10.80 3.02 3.52
C LEU A 15 10.31 2.50 2.17
N THR A 16 11.18 1.79 1.45
CA THR A 16 10.74 1.05 0.27
C THR A 16 9.86 -0.13 0.70
N LEU A 17 8.95 -0.57 -0.17
CA LEU A 17 8.10 -1.74 0.13
C LEU A 17 8.94 -2.99 0.42
N GLU A 18 10.08 -3.11 -0.25
CA GLU A 18 11.05 -4.18 -0.06
C GLU A 18 11.65 -4.15 1.36
N ALA A 19 12.02 -2.96 1.86
CA ALA A 19 12.58 -2.83 3.21
C ALA A 19 11.55 -3.18 4.29
N ILE A 20 10.28 -2.81 4.06
CA ILE A 20 9.18 -3.19 4.95
C ILE A 20 9.01 -4.72 4.90
N ALA A 21 8.98 -5.31 3.69
CA ALA A 21 8.83 -6.75 3.52
C ALA A 21 9.94 -7.55 4.22
N ASP A 22 11.21 -7.15 4.06
CA ASP A 22 12.36 -7.80 4.71
C ASP A 22 12.22 -7.80 6.23
N THR A 23 11.74 -6.69 6.81
CA THR A 23 11.50 -6.57 8.26
C THR A 23 10.37 -7.49 8.72
N VAL A 24 9.25 -7.51 7.98
CA VAL A 24 8.08 -8.33 8.31
C VAL A 24 8.37 -9.83 8.18
N ILE A 25 9.21 -10.23 7.23
CA ILE A 25 9.62 -11.63 7.03
C ILE A 25 10.30 -12.19 8.28
N LEU A 26 11.09 -11.40 9.00
CA LEU A 26 11.72 -11.86 10.25
C LEU A 26 10.65 -12.33 11.25
N ALA A 27 9.61 -11.53 11.48
CA ALA A 27 8.51 -11.88 12.37
C ALA A 27 7.68 -13.08 11.84
N ILE A 28 7.47 -13.18 10.52
CA ILE A 28 6.80 -14.35 9.92
C ILE A 28 7.60 -15.61 10.20
N LYS A 29 8.93 -15.57 10.04
CA LYS A 29 9.83 -16.72 10.20
C LYS A 29 9.97 -17.18 11.64
N GLU A 30 9.82 -16.28 12.61
CA GLU A 30 9.74 -16.65 14.03
C GLU A 30 8.51 -17.53 14.34
N ILE A 31 7.39 -17.29 13.65
CA ILE A 31 6.14 -18.04 13.84
C ILE A 31 6.09 -19.28 12.96
N GLN A 32 6.45 -19.13 11.68
CA GLN A 32 6.41 -20.16 10.67
C GLN A 32 7.72 -20.15 9.85
N PRO A 33 8.73 -20.93 10.27
CA PRO A 33 10.06 -20.93 9.64
C PRO A 33 10.09 -21.39 8.18
N HIS A 34 9.12 -22.19 7.73
CA HIS A 34 9.05 -22.72 6.37
C HIS A 34 7.63 -22.61 5.79
N GLY A 35 7.55 -22.44 4.47
CA GLY A 35 6.29 -22.50 3.73
C GLY A 35 5.56 -23.86 3.83
N PRO A 36 4.37 -23.97 3.21
CA PRO A 36 3.76 -22.97 2.36
C PRO A 36 3.07 -21.83 3.12
N TYR A 37 3.33 -20.59 2.71
CA TYR A 37 2.70 -19.40 3.26
C TYR A 37 1.38 -19.08 2.55
N ARG A 38 0.48 -18.39 3.26
CA ARG A 38 -0.82 -17.93 2.74
C ARG A 38 -1.02 -16.49 3.17
N PHE A 39 -1.25 -15.59 2.22
CA PHE A 39 -1.45 -14.18 2.51
C PHE A 39 -2.80 -13.68 2.00
N ALA A 40 -3.34 -12.70 2.70
CA ALA A 40 -4.46 -11.88 2.27
C ALA A 40 -4.15 -10.43 2.62
N GLY A 41 -4.40 -9.50 1.70
CA GLY A 41 -4.13 -8.09 1.94
C GLY A 41 -5.20 -7.19 1.33
N TYR A 42 -5.59 -6.17 2.10
CA TYR A 42 -6.51 -5.13 1.68
C TYR A 42 -5.75 -3.88 1.22
N SER A 43 -6.16 -3.29 0.10
CA SER A 43 -5.59 -2.05 -0.42
C SER A 43 -4.04 -2.10 -0.50
N SER A 44 -3.32 -1.14 0.11
CA SER A 44 -1.85 -1.15 0.18
C SER A 44 -1.28 -2.39 0.88
N GLY A 45 -2.02 -2.99 1.82
CA GLY A 45 -1.70 -4.27 2.46
C GLY A 45 -1.51 -5.41 1.47
N GLY A 46 -2.28 -5.43 0.38
CA GLY A 46 -2.11 -6.41 -0.70
C GLY A 46 -0.82 -6.23 -1.48
N ILE A 47 -0.40 -4.98 -1.70
CA ILE A 47 0.86 -4.67 -2.38
C ILE A 47 2.05 -5.14 -1.53
N LEU A 48 2.03 -4.88 -0.22
CA LEU A 48 3.07 -5.38 0.69
C LEU A 48 3.07 -6.90 0.79
N ALA A 49 1.90 -7.53 0.90
CA ALA A 49 1.79 -9.00 0.92
C ALA A 49 2.41 -9.63 -0.33
N TYR A 50 2.25 -9.00 -1.50
CA TYR A 50 2.90 -9.45 -2.72
C TYR A 50 4.42 -9.28 -2.68
N ALA A 51 4.93 -8.16 -2.17
CA ALA A 51 6.37 -7.95 -2.00
C ALA A 51 7.00 -8.98 -1.04
N ILE A 52 6.32 -9.29 0.07
CA ILE A 52 6.72 -10.36 1.00
C ILE A 52 6.75 -11.71 0.29
N ALA A 53 5.70 -12.05 -0.45
CA ALA A 53 5.63 -13.31 -1.19
C ALA A 53 6.77 -13.44 -2.22
N GLN A 54 7.08 -12.38 -2.98
CA GLN A 54 8.19 -12.35 -3.93
C GLN A 54 9.55 -12.61 -3.24
N ARG A 55 9.79 -11.98 -2.09
CA ARG A 55 11.02 -12.18 -1.31
C ARG A 55 11.14 -13.61 -0.77
N LEU A 56 10.05 -14.17 -0.24
CA LEU A 56 10.04 -15.57 0.26
C LEU A 56 10.28 -16.57 -0.87
N LEU A 57 9.62 -16.39 -2.03
CA LEU A 57 9.85 -17.23 -3.21
C LEU A 57 11.30 -17.17 -3.70
N ALA A 58 11.95 -16.00 -3.63
CA ALA A 58 13.36 -15.83 -3.98
C ALA A 58 14.32 -16.52 -2.98
N LEU A 59 13.84 -16.89 -1.79
CA LEU A 59 14.57 -17.65 -0.77
C LEU A 59 14.20 -19.15 -0.80
N ASP A 60 13.65 -19.64 -1.92
CA ASP A 60 13.21 -21.02 -2.13
C ASP A 60 12.08 -21.49 -1.19
N ASP A 61 11.35 -20.57 -0.53
CA ASP A 61 10.11 -20.91 0.15
C ASP A 61 8.93 -21.03 -0.82
N THR A 62 7.83 -21.56 -0.31
CA THR A 62 6.59 -21.72 -1.07
C THR A 62 5.48 -20.81 -0.55
N VAL A 63 4.69 -20.25 -1.46
CA VAL A 63 3.46 -19.50 -1.15
C VAL A 63 2.30 -20.24 -1.84
N SER A 64 1.39 -20.80 -1.06
CA SER A 64 0.27 -21.59 -1.59
C SER A 64 -0.99 -20.77 -1.89
N PHE A 65 -1.08 -19.55 -1.37
CA PHE A 65 -2.26 -18.71 -1.57
C PHE A 65 -1.97 -17.21 -1.41
N MET A 66 -2.62 -16.42 -2.25
CA MET A 66 -2.65 -14.95 -2.20
C MET A 66 -4.10 -14.47 -2.43
N ALA A 67 -4.62 -13.65 -1.52
CA ALA A 67 -5.86 -12.91 -1.71
C ALA A 67 -5.62 -11.40 -1.74
N PHE A 68 -6.22 -10.73 -2.72
CA PHE A 68 -6.20 -9.29 -2.86
C PHE A 68 -7.61 -8.76 -2.68
N ILE A 69 -7.78 -7.89 -1.69
CA ILE A 69 -9.06 -7.26 -1.41
C ILE A 69 -8.90 -5.82 -1.86
N ASP A 70 -9.54 -5.48 -2.98
CA ASP A 70 -9.71 -4.10 -3.39
C ASP A 70 -8.37 -3.35 -3.56
N VAL A 71 -7.46 -4.02 -4.27
CA VAL A 71 -6.08 -3.58 -4.50
C VAL A 71 -5.97 -3.00 -5.91
N THR A 72 -5.57 -1.74 -6.01
CA THR A 72 -5.33 -1.09 -7.31
C THR A 72 -3.93 -1.44 -7.82
N LEU A 73 -3.86 -2.14 -8.96
CA LEU A 73 -2.61 -2.42 -9.66
C LEU A 73 -2.32 -1.32 -10.68
N PHE A 74 -1.20 -0.62 -10.49
CA PHE A 74 -0.75 0.38 -11.44
C PHE A 74 -0.10 -0.30 -12.65
N ALA A 75 -0.87 -0.54 -13.70
CA ALA A 75 -0.38 -1.16 -14.93
C ALA A 75 0.68 -0.32 -15.68
N ASN A 76 0.87 0.96 -15.32
CA ASN A 76 1.85 1.83 -15.95
C ASN A 76 2.41 2.89 -14.98
N ARG A 77 3.35 2.50 -14.11
CA ARG A 77 3.99 3.42 -13.15
C ARG A 77 4.82 4.52 -13.82
N SER A 78 5.26 4.32 -15.05
CA SER A 78 6.26 5.15 -15.73
C SER A 78 5.73 6.53 -16.17
N SER A 79 4.41 6.75 -16.17
CA SER A 79 3.81 7.96 -16.74
C SER A 79 2.94 8.77 -15.77
N MET A 80 2.79 8.36 -14.51
CA MET A 80 1.89 9.05 -13.56
C MET A 80 2.67 9.81 -12.50
N SER A 81 2.34 11.10 -12.32
CA SER A 81 2.89 11.88 -11.20
C SER A 81 2.33 11.36 -9.87
N PRO A 82 3.05 11.53 -8.74
CA PRO A 82 2.54 11.16 -7.41
C PRO A 82 1.18 11.80 -7.08
N SER A 83 0.95 13.03 -7.52
CA SER A 83 -0.35 13.72 -7.36
C SER A 83 -1.49 13.03 -8.11
N LEU A 84 -1.22 12.53 -9.32
CA LEU A 84 -2.21 11.79 -10.12
C LEU A 84 -2.55 10.44 -9.46
N ILE A 85 -1.56 9.79 -8.85
CA ILE A 85 -1.78 8.56 -8.07
C ILE A 85 -2.71 8.83 -6.88
N VAL A 86 -2.45 9.87 -6.09
CA VAL A 86 -3.31 10.26 -4.96
C VAL A 86 -4.71 10.60 -5.44
N ARG A 87 -4.83 11.34 -6.56
CA ARG A 87 -6.12 11.68 -7.15
C ARG A 87 -6.94 10.44 -7.49
N ASN A 88 -6.34 9.46 -8.16
CA ASN A 88 -7.04 8.27 -8.59
C ASN A 88 -7.34 7.31 -7.43
N MET A 89 -6.44 7.21 -6.45
CA MET A 89 -6.64 6.33 -5.29
C MET A 89 -7.67 6.86 -4.30
N VAL A 90 -7.70 8.17 -4.10
CA VAL A 90 -8.52 8.81 -3.07
C VAL A 90 -9.76 9.43 -3.71
N LEU A 91 -9.60 10.38 -4.62
CA LEU A 91 -10.72 11.19 -5.09
C LEU A 91 -11.61 10.45 -6.08
N GLU A 92 -11.07 9.75 -7.08
CA GLU A 92 -11.91 9.02 -8.06
C GLU A 92 -12.83 7.99 -7.38
N ARG A 93 -12.40 7.43 -6.24
CA ARG A 93 -13.20 6.50 -5.45
C ARG A 93 -14.39 7.14 -4.73
N PHE A 94 -14.37 8.45 -4.56
CA PHE A 94 -15.42 9.25 -3.94
C PHE A 94 -16.23 10.06 -4.96
N GLU A 95 -16.06 9.85 -6.28
CA GLU A 95 -16.86 10.54 -7.31
C GLU A 95 -18.36 10.28 -7.17
N SER A 96 -18.79 9.19 -6.53
CA SER A 96 -20.20 8.99 -6.21
C SER A 96 -20.76 9.96 -5.18
N LEU A 97 -19.90 10.70 -4.45
CA LEU A 97 -20.30 11.67 -3.44
C LEU A 97 -20.63 13.05 -4.02
N ASN A 98 -20.14 13.38 -5.24
CA ASN A 98 -20.46 14.51 -6.15
C ASN A 98 -21.23 15.75 -5.60
N ASP A 99 -20.92 16.18 -4.39
CA ASP A 99 -21.47 17.37 -3.76
C ASP A 99 -20.50 18.56 -3.88
N GLU A 100 -20.98 19.74 -3.51
CA GLU A 100 -20.18 20.98 -3.58
C GLU A 100 -18.90 20.89 -2.71
N THR A 101 -18.99 20.16 -1.59
CA THR A 101 -17.85 19.91 -0.69
C THR A 101 -16.77 19.08 -1.38
N PHE A 102 -17.17 18.03 -2.11
CA PHE A 102 -16.29 17.14 -2.84
C PHE A 102 -15.56 17.86 -3.99
N GLU A 103 -16.26 18.76 -4.71
CA GLU A 103 -15.64 19.58 -5.76
C GLU A 103 -14.60 20.56 -5.22
N VAL A 104 -14.84 21.17 -4.05
CA VAL A 104 -13.84 22.00 -3.35
C VAL A 104 -12.63 21.16 -2.95
N LEU A 105 -12.85 19.96 -2.43
CA LEU A 105 -11.80 19.03 -2.01
C LEU A 105 -10.95 18.56 -3.20
N LYS A 106 -11.60 18.25 -4.33
CA LYS A 106 -10.95 17.86 -5.59
C LYS A 106 -10.09 18.99 -6.15
N ARG A 107 -10.59 20.23 -6.13
CA ARG A 107 -9.84 21.42 -6.58
C ARG A 107 -8.64 21.69 -5.68
N PHE A 108 -8.80 21.62 -4.37
CA PHE A 108 -7.71 21.84 -3.40
C PHE A 108 -6.62 20.78 -3.55
N ALA A 109 -6.99 19.50 -3.59
CA ALA A 109 -6.04 18.40 -3.75
C ALA A 109 -5.26 18.46 -5.08
N GLY A 110 -5.86 18.98 -6.15
CA GLY A 110 -5.17 19.20 -7.42
C GLY A 110 -4.11 20.31 -7.39
N GLN A 111 -4.14 21.20 -6.38
CA GLN A 111 -3.25 22.35 -6.24
C GLN A 111 -2.18 22.18 -5.15
N CYS A 112 -2.31 21.15 -4.31
CA CYS A 112 -1.41 20.89 -3.20
C CYS A 112 -0.38 19.79 -3.50
N SER A 113 0.82 19.95 -2.95
CA SER A 113 1.79 18.86 -2.86
C SER A 113 1.33 17.83 -1.81
N ILE A 114 1.85 16.60 -1.90
CA ILE A 114 1.57 15.53 -0.91
C ILE A 114 1.94 15.98 0.51
N ALA A 115 3.05 16.70 0.67
CA ALA A 115 3.48 17.20 1.97
C ALA A 115 2.46 18.17 2.58
N GLN A 116 1.92 19.10 1.78
CA GLN A 116 0.88 20.04 2.22
C GLN A 116 -0.43 19.34 2.57
N LEU A 117 -0.80 18.28 1.83
CA LEU A 117 -1.97 17.46 2.16
C LEU A 117 -1.79 16.72 3.50
N ILE A 118 -0.60 16.19 3.77
CA ILE A 118 -0.28 15.53 5.05
C ILE A 118 -0.32 16.53 6.21
N GLU A 119 0.25 17.73 6.05
CA GLU A 119 0.25 18.76 7.09
C GLU A 119 -1.17 19.17 7.49
N LYS A 120 -2.09 19.25 6.53
CA LYS A 120 -3.50 19.63 6.75
C LYS A 120 -4.37 18.51 7.34
N ALA A 121 -3.91 17.27 7.30
CA ALA A 121 -4.64 16.11 7.83
C ALA A 121 -4.32 15.82 9.31
N LYS A 122 -3.37 16.53 9.91
CA LYS A 122 -3.05 16.52 11.34
C LYS A 122 -3.97 17.48 12.10
#